data_AF-A0A518HC11-F1
#
_entry.id   AF-A0A518HC11-F1
#
_cell.length_a   1.000
_cell.length_b   1.000
_cell.length_c   1.000
_cell.angle_alpha   90.00
_cell.angle_beta   90.00
_cell.angle_gamma   90.00
#
_symmetry.space_group_name_H-M   'P 1'
#
loop_
_entity.id
_entity.type
_entity.pdbx_description
1 polymer ?
#
loop_
_entity_poly.entity_id
_entity_poly.type
_entity_poly.pdbx_seq_one_letter_code
_entity_poly.pdbx_strand_id
1 'polypeptide(L)'
;MPRRVWIAALSLWPGLPQVWSGQEVMGLILAGLFAATLNAAIVTHLIWTEAVSPALTTFVTALAAGTWVAGLAYTLWWVLRCHPERYRAEIEQLYREATEHYLRGRWNDARRRFEQILTMDETDADTLMHLGTLFLRTEQPDQARRAFRQCLELEGGTKWRWEIDQALARLGNG
;
A
#
# COMPACT_ATOMS: atom_id res chain seq x y z
N MET A 1 -1.64 -10.26 -4.48
CA MET A 1 -2.60 -9.39 -3.76
C MET A 1 -3.82 -10.20 -3.36
N PRO A 2 -4.33 -10.06 -2.12
CA PRO A 2 -5.41 -10.91 -1.64
C PRO A 2 -6.68 -10.66 -2.45
N ARG A 3 -7.39 -11.73 -2.82
CA ARG A 3 -8.76 -11.62 -3.34
C ARG A 3 -9.61 -10.83 -2.34
N ARG A 4 -10.61 -10.07 -2.82
CA ARG A 4 -11.61 -9.35 -1.98
C ARG A 4 -12.17 -10.18 -0.81
N VAL A 5 -12.26 -11.50 -0.99
CA VAL A 5 -12.67 -12.48 0.03
C VAL A 5 -11.76 -12.48 1.25
N TRP A 6 -10.44 -12.35 1.07
CA TRP A 6 -9.48 -12.28 2.18
C TRP A 6 -9.60 -10.99 2.97
N ILE A 7 -9.90 -9.86 2.32
CA ILE A 7 -10.15 -8.59 3.00
C ILE A 7 -11.41 -8.70 3.87
N ALA A 8 -12.46 -9.34 3.36
CA ALA A 8 -13.67 -9.61 4.13
C ALA A 8 -13.42 -10.55 5.32
N ALA A 9 -12.62 -11.61 5.13
CA ALA A 9 -12.25 -12.53 6.22
C ALA A 9 -11.39 -11.84 7.30
N LEU A 10 -10.44 -10.99 6.90
CA LEU A 10 -9.58 -10.24 7.81
C LEU A 10 -10.33 -9.12 8.55
N SER A 11 -11.45 -8.63 8.00
CA SER A 11 -12.28 -7.59 8.64
C SER A 11 -12.94 -8.08 9.94
N LEU A 12 -12.99 -9.40 10.19
CA LEU A 12 -13.48 -9.96 11.44
C LEU A 12 -12.68 -9.48 12.66
N TRP A 13 -11.38 -9.25 12.47
CA TRP A 13 -10.50 -8.68 13.47
C TRP A 13 -10.04 -7.27 13.06
N PRO A 14 -10.54 -6.22 13.74
CA PRO A 14 -10.11 -4.84 13.49
C PRO A 14 -8.58 -4.72 13.44
N GLY A 15 -8.05 -4.08 12.40
CA GLY A 15 -6.62 -3.82 12.25
C GLY A 15 -5.84 -4.81 11.39
N LEU A 16 -6.29 -6.07 11.24
CA LEU A 16 -5.61 -7.05 10.37
C LEU A 16 -5.62 -6.66 8.87
N PRO A 17 -6.72 -6.14 8.30
CA PRO A 17 -6.73 -5.70 6.91
C PRO A 17 -5.70 -4.61 6.63
N GLN A 18 -5.49 -3.70 7.59
CA GLN A 18 -4.58 -2.56 7.49
C GLN A 18 -3.11 -3.00 7.56
N VAL A 19 -2.79 -3.96 8.42
CA VAL A 19 -1.44 -4.56 8.46
C VAL A 19 -1.11 -5.21 7.11
N TRP A 20 -2.05 -5.98 6.56
CA TRP A 20 -1.89 -6.64 5.27
C TRP A 20 -1.89 -5.69 4.05
N SER A 21 -2.39 -4.46 4.22
CA SER A 21 -2.40 -3.43 3.18
C SER A 21 -1.24 -2.44 3.28
N GLY A 22 -0.24 -2.71 4.12
CA GLY A 22 0.95 -1.86 4.29
C GLY A 22 0.79 -0.70 5.29
N GLN A 23 -0.35 -0.58 5.98
CA GLN A 23 -0.54 0.37 7.09
C GLN A 23 -0.29 -0.32 8.43
N GLU A 24 0.92 -0.87 8.61
CA GLU A 24 1.26 -1.76 9.73
C GLU A 24 1.03 -1.13 11.10
N VAL A 25 1.53 0.09 11.32
CA VAL A 25 1.42 0.77 12.62
C VAL A 25 -0.04 1.01 13.02
N MET A 26 -0.85 1.54 12.09
CA MET A 26 -2.27 1.80 12.34
C MET A 26 -3.05 0.50 12.58
N GLY A 27 -2.74 -0.53 11.79
CA GLY A 27 -3.34 -1.84 11.94
C GLY A 27 -3.02 -2.49 13.29
N LEU A 28 -1.78 -2.39 13.75
CA LEU A 28 -1.35 -2.90 15.06
C LEU A 28 -2.03 -2.17 16.23
N ILE A 29 -2.19 -0.85 16.14
CA ILE A 29 -2.90 -0.06 17.16
C ILE A 29 -4.37 -0.51 17.27
N LEU A 30 -5.07 -0.61 16.13
CA LEU A 30 -6.47 -1.03 16.09
C LEU A 30 -6.65 -2.47 16.61
N ALA A 31 -5.77 -3.38 16.19
CA ALA A 31 -5.78 -4.77 16.62
C ALA A 31 -5.49 -4.91 18.12
N GLY A 32 -4.51 -4.17 18.64
CA GLY A 32 -4.16 -4.17 20.07
C GLY A 32 -5.27 -3.62 20.95
N LEU A 33 -5.91 -2.52 20.53
CA LEU A 33 -7.02 -1.90 21.27
C LEU A 33 -8.23 -2.84 21.33
N PHE A 34 -8.57 -3.48 20.21
CA PHE A 34 -9.66 -4.47 20.19
C PHE A 34 -9.30 -5.69 21.05
N ALA A 35 -8.08 -6.22 20.97
CA ALA A 35 -7.62 -7.33 21.80
C ALA A 35 -7.76 -7.04 23.29
N ALA A 36 -7.36 -5.84 23.73
CA ALA A 36 -7.43 -5.43 25.13
C ALA A 36 -8.88 -5.36 25.63
N THR A 37 -9.76 -4.73 24.85
CA THR A 37 -11.19 -4.60 25.21
C THR A 37 -11.93 -5.92 25.19
N LEU A 38 -11.63 -6.81 24.22
CA LEU A 38 -12.18 -8.15 24.16
C LEU A 38 -11.73 -9.01 25.34
N ASN A 39 -10.44 -9.00 25.68
CA ASN A 39 -9.92 -9.73 26.84
C ASN A 39 -10.55 -9.23 28.15
N ALA A 40 -10.71 -7.91 28.32
CA ALA A 40 -11.39 -7.35 29.48
C ALA A 40 -12.85 -7.83 29.58
N ALA A 41 -13.58 -7.90 28.46
CA ALA A 41 -14.93 -8.45 28.42
C ALA A 41 -14.95 -9.94 28.81
N ILE A 42 -14.01 -10.74 28.29
CA ILE A 42 -13.90 -12.17 28.63
C ILE A 42 -13.61 -12.37 30.13
N VAL A 43 -12.64 -11.63 30.69
CA VAL A 43 -12.26 -11.74 32.11
C VAL A 43 -13.43 -11.37 33.02
N THR A 44 -14.14 -10.29 32.71
CA THR A 44 -15.30 -9.83 33.51
C THR A 44 -16.50 -10.78 33.42
N HIS A 45 -16.63 -11.56 32.33
CA HIS A 45 -17.72 -12.53 32.16
C HIS A 45 -17.42 -13.95 32.64
N LEU A 46 -16.17 -14.42 32.55
CA LEU A 46 -15.83 -15.82 32.76
C LEU A 46 -14.94 -16.07 33.98
N ILE A 47 -14.14 -15.09 34.39
CA ILE A 47 -13.11 -15.28 35.43
C ILE A 47 -13.49 -14.55 36.71
N TRP A 48 -13.97 -13.30 36.61
CA TRP A 48 -14.25 -12.43 37.75
C TRP A 48 -15.74 -12.12 37.90
N THR A 49 -16.58 -13.15 37.80
CA THR A 49 -18.05 -13.01 37.86
C THR A 49 -18.56 -12.48 39.19
N GLU A 50 -17.87 -12.75 40.30
CA GLU A 50 -18.28 -12.31 41.65
C GLU A 50 -17.55 -11.04 42.13
N ALA A 51 -16.41 -10.71 41.52
CA ALA A 51 -15.58 -9.57 41.93
C ALA A 51 -15.93 -8.26 41.22
N VAL A 52 -16.73 -8.33 40.15
CA VAL A 52 -17.02 -7.19 39.26
C VAL A 52 -18.50 -6.85 39.27
N SER A 53 -18.82 -5.55 39.34
CA SER A 53 -20.21 -5.09 39.34
C SER A 53 -20.86 -5.27 37.95
N PRO A 54 -22.18 -5.57 37.89
CA PRO A 54 -22.89 -5.70 36.61
C PRO A 54 -22.78 -4.46 35.72
N ALA A 55 -22.68 -3.27 36.33
CA ALA A 55 -22.49 -2.01 35.63
C ALA A 55 -21.13 -1.94 34.91
N LEU A 56 -20.04 -2.38 35.57
CA LEU A 56 -18.71 -2.41 34.97
C LEU A 56 -18.62 -3.44 33.84
N THR A 57 -19.22 -4.61 34.00
CA THR A 57 -19.30 -5.63 32.94
C THR A 57 -20.06 -5.11 31.71
N THR A 58 -21.18 -4.43 31.91
CA THR A 58 -21.96 -3.80 30.82
C THR A 58 -21.17 -2.68 30.13
N PHE A 59 -20.39 -1.91 30.89
CA PHE A 59 -19.55 -0.86 30.33
C PHE A 59 -18.41 -1.44 29.47
N VAL A 60 -17.69 -2.44 29.98
CA VAL A 60 -16.56 -3.07 29.26
C VAL A 60 -17.02 -3.80 28.01
N THR A 61 -18.18 -4.46 28.05
CA THR A 61 -18.78 -5.08 26.86
C THR A 61 -19.23 -4.06 25.83
N ALA A 62 -19.88 -2.97 26.25
CA ALA A 62 -20.24 -1.87 25.35
C ALA A 62 -19.00 -1.24 24.71
N LEU A 63 -17.91 -1.11 25.47
CA LEU A 63 -16.63 -0.61 24.96
C LEU A 63 -16.02 -1.56 23.91
N ALA A 64 -16.03 -2.87 24.15
CA ALA A 64 -15.54 -3.87 23.20
C ALA A 64 -16.39 -3.93 21.91
N ALA A 65 -17.72 -3.83 22.04
CA ALA A 65 -18.60 -3.73 20.88
C ALA A 65 -18.35 -2.42 20.10
N GLY A 66 -18.13 -1.30 20.82
CA GLY A 66 -17.84 -0.01 20.23
C GLY A 66 -16.52 0.01 19.44
N THR A 67 -15.44 -0.55 20.00
CA THR A 67 -14.15 -0.65 19.30
C THR A 67 -14.24 -1.54 18.07
N TRP A 68 -15.03 -2.63 18.14
CA TRP A 68 -15.28 -3.50 16.99
C TRP A 68 -16.04 -2.79 15.87
N VAL A 69 -17.16 -2.13 16.20
CA VAL A 69 -17.96 -1.38 15.22
C VAL A 69 -17.16 -0.24 14.60
N ALA A 70 -16.40 0.50 15.40
CA ALA A 70 -15.54 1.57 14.91
C ALA A 70 -14.44 1.03 13.96
N GLY A 71 -13.81 -0.09 14.32
CA GLY A 71 -12.82 -0.76 13.48
C GLY A 71 -13.40 -1.27 12.15
N LEU A 72 -14.61 -1.84 12.17
CA LEU A 72 -15.32 -2.25 10.96
C LEU A 72 -15.71 -1.06 10.09
N ALA A 73 -16.29 -0.01 10.68
CA ALA A 73 -16.68 1.20 9.97
C ALA A 73 -15.47 1.87 9.32
N TYR A 74 -14.34 1.95 10.04
CA TYR A 74 -13.08 2.44 9.50
C TYR A 74 -12.57 1.57 8.35
N THR A 75 -12.60 0.25 8.50
CA THR A 75 -12.15 -0.68 7.46
C THR A 75 -13.04 -0.58 6.22
N LEU A 76 -14.35 -0.54 6.38
CA LEU A 76 -15.32 -0.36 5.29
C LEU A 76 -15.12 1.00 4.60
N TRP A 77 -14.97 2.07 5.37
CA TRP A 77 -14.67 3.39 4.83
C TRP A 77 -13.36 3.39 4.05
N TRP A 78 -12.31 2.77 4.58
CA TRP A 78 -11.01 2.66 3.94
C TRP A 78 -11.07 1.82 2.65
N VAL A 79 -11.71 0.65 2.67
CA VAL A 79 -11.91 -0.21 1.50
C VAL A 79 -12.73 0.49 0.41
N LEU A 80 -13.74 1.28 0.79
CA LEU A 80 -14.65 1.93 -0.16
C LEU A 80 -14.13 3.26 -0.70
N ARG A 81 -13.38 4.04 0.09
CA ARG A 81 -12.91 5.38 -0.30
C ARG A 81 -11.42 5.49 -0.54
N CYS A 82 -10.59 4.76 0.19
CA CYS A 82 -9.15 4.96 0.23
C CYS A 82 -8.34 3.80 -0.38
N HIS A 83 -8.99 2.74 -0.88
CA HIS A 83 -8.27 1.59 -1.40
C HIS A 83 -7.55 1.96 -2.71
N PRO A 84 -6.21 1.83 -2.79
CA PRO A 84 -5.41 2.10 -4.00
C PRO A 84 -5.75 1.20 -5.21
N GLU A 85 -6.67 0.25 -5.06
CA GLU A 85 -7.19 -0.58 -6.16
C GLU A 85 -7.98 0.23 -7.19
N ARG A 86 -8.53 1.41 -6.82
CA ARG A 86 -9.28 2.25 -7.78
C ARG A 86 -8.40 2.68 -8.95
N TYR A 87 -7.15 3.05 -8.68
CA TYR A 87 -6.20 3.46 -9.71
C TYR A 87 -5.45 2.29 -10.31
N ARG A 88 -5.40 1.12 -9.67
CA ARG A 88 -4.60 -0.01 -10.14
C ARG A 88 -4.97 -0.49 -11.55
N ALA A 89 -6.26 -0.57 -11.87
CA ALA A 89 -6.71 -0.94 -13.21
C ALA A 89 -6.38 0.14 -14.26
N GLU A 90 -6.45 1.41 -13.85
CA GLU A 90 -6.11 2.56 -14.67
C GLU A 90 -4.60 2.65 -14.91
N ILE A 91 -3.77 2.47 -13.87
CA ILE A 91 -2.31 2.38 -13.93
C ILE A 91 -1.90 1.23 -14.85
N GLU A 92 -2.48 0.03 -14.70
CA GLU A 92 -2.19 -1.11 -15.58
C GLU A 92 -2.55 -0.82 -17.04
N GLN A 93 -3.65 -0.11 -17.29
CA GLN A 93 -3.98 0.33 -18.64
C GLN A 93 -2.97 1.35 -19.17
N LEU A 94 -2.65 2.38 -18.39
CA LEU A 94 -1.66 3.41 -18.75
C LEU A 94 -0.29 2.80 -18.99
N TYR A 95 0.11 1.79 -18.21
CA TYR A 95 1.39 1.11 -18.34
C TYR A 95 1.47 0.29 -19.63
N ARG A 96 0.39 -0.41 -19.98
CA ARG A 96 0.27 -1.10 -21.27
C ARG A 96 0.34 -0.12 -22.44
N GLU A 97 -0.39 0.99 -22.36
CA GLU A 97 -0.33 2.06 -23.37
C GLU A 97 1.10 2.63 -23.48
N ALA A 98 1.73 2.96 -22.35
CA ALA A 98 3.09 3.50 -22.29
C ALA A 98 4.10 2.56 -22.96
N THR A 99 4.01 1.26 -22.64
CA THR A 99 4.86 0.22 -23.22
C THR A 99 4.63 0.08 -24.73
N GLU A 100 3.38 0.12 -25.19
CA GLU A 100 3.06 0.10 -26.62
C GLU A 100 3.61 1.32 -27.36
N HIS A 101 3.47 2.52 -26.78
CA HIS A 101 4.07 3.74 -27.31
C HIS A 101 5.60 3.64 -27.38
N TYR A 102 6.22 3.09 -26.33
CA TYR A 102 7.67 2.86 -26.26
C TYR A 102 8.15 1.90 -27.35
N LEU A 103 7.46 0.77 -27.55
CA LEU A 103 7.81 -0.21 -28.59
C LEU A 103 7.64 0.36 -30.01
N ARG A 104 6.71 1.29 -30.20
CA ARG A 104 6.50 2.01 -31.47
C ARG A 104 7.45 3.20 -31.67
N GLY A 105 8.39 3.43 -30.75
CA GLY A 105 9.33 4.57 -30.82
C GLY A 105 8.69 5.93 -30.55
N ARG A 106 7.45 5.98 -30.05
CA ARG A 106 6.74 7.22 -29.71
C ARG A 106 7.13 7.67 -28.30
N TRP A 107 8.36 8.14 -28.15
CA TRP A 107 8.99 8.42 -26.84
C TRP A 107 8.22 9.44 -26.00
N ASN A 108 7.72 10.52 -26.62
CA ASN A 108 6.98 11.56 -25.91
C ASN A 108 5.63 11.07 -25.37
N ASP A 109 4.93 10.23 -26.12
CA ASP A 109 3.67 9.65 -25.66
C ASP A 109 3.91 8.65 -24.53
N ALA A 110 4.93 7.79 -24.67
CA ALA A 110 5.33 6.86 -23.62
C ALA A 110 5.68 7.61 -22.33
N ARG A 111 6.46 8.70 -22.44
CA ARG A 111 6.79 9.58 -21.32
C ARG A 111 5.54 10.09 -20.60
N ARG A 112 4.59 10.66 -21.36
CA ARG A 112 3.35 11.21 -20.80
C ARG A 112 2.55 10.17 -20.04
N ARG A 113 2.48 8.93 -20.56
CA ARG A 113 1.77 7.84 -19.89
C ARG A 113 2.48 7.39 -18.60
N PHE A 114 3.80 7.27 -18.62
CA PHE A 114 4.56 6.97 -17.40
C PHE A 114 4.47 8.09 -16.37
N GLU A 115 4.52 9.36 -16.78
CA GLU A 115 4.31 10.49 -15.86
C GLU A 115 2.90 10.48 -15.26
N GLN A 116 1.87 10.13 -16.02
CA GLN A 116 0.50 9.95 -15.49
C GLN A 116 0.43 8.86 -14.42
N ILE A 117 1.12 7.74 -14.61
CA ILE A 117 1.18 6.68 -13.59
C ILE A 117 1.83 7.23 -12.32
N LEU A 118 2.95 7.94 -12.43
CA LEU A 118 3.63 8.53 -11.27
C LEU A 118 2.80 9.61 -10.57
N THR A 119 1.86 10.29 -11.25
CA THR A 119 0.91 11.18 -10.57
C THR A 119 -0.16 10.44 -9.77
N MET A 120 -0.42 9.16 -10.07
CA MET A 120 -1.36 8.31 -9.34
C MET A 120 -0.67 7.51 -8.23
N ASP A 121 0.53 7.01 -8.53
CA ASP A 121 1.39 6.26 -7.62
C ASP A 121 2.85 6.72 -7.80
N GLU A 122 3.26 7.67 -6.97
CA GLU A 122 4.63 8.20 -6.95
C GLU A 122 5.66 7.14 -6.51
N THR A 123 5.20 6.02 -5.96
CA THR A 123 6.05 4.95 -5.40
C THR A 123 6.17 3.73 -6.33
N ASP A 124 5.71 3.84 -7.57
CA ASP A 124 5.85 2.77 -8.56
C ASP A 124 7.29 2.71 -9.13
N ALA A 125 8.10 1.83 -8.52
CA ALA A 125 9.47 1.57 -8.91
C ALA A 125 9.60 0.99 -10.34
N ASP A 126 8.64 0.19 -10.81
CA ASP A 126 8.68 -0.36 -12.17
C ASP A 126 8.52 0.79 -13.19
N THR A 127 7.58 1.71 -12.96
CA THR A 127 7.41 2.90 -13.81
C THR A 127 8.63 3.81 -13.80
N LEU A 128 9.25 4.07 -12.64
CA LEU A 128 10.49 4.86 -12.56
C LEU A 128 11.65 4.21 -13.32
N MET A 129 11.77 2.88 -13.29
CA MET A 129 12.77 2.15 -14.07
C MET A 129 12.55 2.32 -15.59
N HIS A 130 11.30 2.23 -16.05
CA HIS A 130 10.97 2.45 -17.46
C HIS A 130 11.18 3.90 -17.89
N LEU A 131 10.86 4.87 -17.03
CA LEU A 131 11.10 6.28 -17.28
C LEU A 131 12.62 6.59 -17.37
N GLY A 132 13.43 6.01 -16.49
CA GLY A 132 14.90 6.12 -16.55
C GLY A 132 15.47 5.52 -17.84
N THR A 133 14.96 4.36 -18.24
CA THR A 133 15.36 3.71 -19.50
C THR A 133 14.93 4.52 -20.74
N LEU A 134 13.74 5.11 -20.70
CA LEU A 134 13.26 6.03 -21.73
C LEU A 134 14.20 7.24 -21.84
N PHE A 135 14.59 7.85 -20.71
CA PHE A 135 15.50 8.99 -20.71
C PHE A 135 16.87 8.66 -21.29
N LEU A 136 17.41 7.48 -20.99
CA LEU A 136 18.62 6.98 -21.65
C LEU A 136 18.47 6.93 -23.17
N ARG A 137 17.36 6.39 -23.68
CA ARG A 137 17.10 6.29 -25.13
C ARG A 137 16.91 7.63 -25.80
N THR A 138 16.39 8.62 -25.07
CA THR A 138 16.20 9.99 -25.56
C THR A 138 17.39 10.91 -25.28
N GLU A 139 18.55 10.34 -24.93
CA GLU A 139 19.80 11.09 -24.67
C GLU A 139 19.67 12.17 -23.58
N GLN A 140 18.86 11.89 -22.55
CA GLN A 140 18.67 12.76 -21.37
C GLN A 140 19.29 12.11 -20.11
N PRO A 141 20.63 12.01 -20.02
CA PRO A 141 21.31 11.24 -18.98
C PRO A 141 21.08 11.77 -17.56
N ASP A 142 20.92 13.09 -17.39
CA ASP A 142 20.67 13.68 -16.07
C ASP A 142 19.30 13.30 -15.51
N GLN A 143 18.27 13.28 -16.36
CA GLN A 143 16.93 12.85 -15.97
C GLN A 143 16.90 11.34 -15.70
N ALA A 144 17.62 10.55 -16.49
CA ALA A 144 17.79 9.11 -16.26
C ALA A 144 18.40 8.82 -14.88
N ARG A 145 19.49 9.51 -14.53
CA ARG A 145 20.15 9.37 -13.21
C ARG A 145 19.21 9.67 -12.05
N ARG A 146 18.38 10.72 -12.18
CA ARG A 146 17.39 11.08 -11.15
C ARG A 146 16.33 10.00 -10.97
N ALA A 147 15.72 9.55 -12.07
CA ALA A 147 14.69 8.51 -12.04
C ALA A 147 15.22 7.19 -11.46
N PHE A 148 16.44 6.80 -11.81
CA PHE A 148 17.09 5.61 -11.28
C PHE A 148 17.40 5.70 -9.78
N ARG A 149 17.86 6.85 -9.28
CA ARG A 149 18.06 7.05 -7.84
C ARG A 149 16.75 6.96 -7.08
N GLN A 150 15.70 7.62 -7.58
CA GLN A 150 14.37 7.53 -6.99
C GLN A 150 13.86 6.08 -6.97
N CYS A 151 14.08 5.34 -8.05
CA CYS A 151 13.73 3.91 -8.09
C CYS A 151 14.44 3.13 -6.98
N LEU A 152 15.77 3.29 -6.81
CA LEU A 152 16.56 2.60 -5.78
C LEU A 152 16.18 2.96 -4.34
N GLU A 153 15.58 4.12 -4.11
CA GLU A 153 15.09 4.54 -2.78
C GLU A 153 13.79 3.83 -2.38
N LEU A 154 13.06 3.25 -3.35
CA LEU A 154 11.80 2.54 -3.12
C LEU A 154 12.05 1.05 -2.86
N GLU A 155 11.19 0.43 -2.04
CA GLU A 155 11.30 -1.00 -1.73
C GLU A 155 11.27 -1.88 -3.00
N GLY A 156 10.39 -1.54 -3.94
CA GLY A 156 10.26 -2.21 -5.23
C GLY A 156 11.48 -2.03 -6.16
N GLY A 157 12.32 -1.02 -5.91
CA GLY A 157 13.52 -0.75 -6.71
C GLY A 157 14.66 -1.74 -6.51
N THR A 158 14.65 -2.48 -5.40
CA THR A 158 15.66 -3.50 -5.11
C THR A 158 15.75 -4.54 -6.23
N LYS A 159 14.60 -4.86 -6.84
CA LYS A 159 14.49 -5.76 -8.01
C LYS A 159 15.34 -5.27 -9.20
N TRP A 160 15.39 -3.96 -9.43
CA TRP A 160 16.07 -3.33 -10.56
C TRP A 160 17.49 -2.88 -10.24
N ARG A 161 17.99 -3.19 -9.04
CA ARG A 161 19.24 -2.65 -8.55
C ARG A 161 20.41 -2.96 -9.47
N TRP A 162 20.49 -4.20 -9.95
CA TRP A 162 21.57 -4.62 -10.82
C TRP A 162 21.53 -3.91 -12.19
N GLU A 163 20.36 -3.80 -12.80
CA GLU A 163 20.16 -3.11 -14.07
C GLU A 163 20.46 -1.62 -13.96
N ILE A 164 20.01 -0.99 -12.87
CA ILE A 164 20.24 0.43 -12.59
C ILE A 164 21.73 0.70 -12.36
N ASP A 165 22.40 -0.10 -11.53
CA ASP A 165 23.83 0.06 -11.25
C ASP A 165 24.66 -0.07 -12.55
N GLN A 166 24.31 -1.03 -13.41
CA GLN A 166 24.95 -1.19 -14.71
C GLN A 166 24.71 0.03 -15.63
N ALA A 167 23.48 0.54 -15.66
CA ALA A 167 23.13 1.71 -16.46
C ALA A 167 23.84 2.98 -15.98
N LEU A 168 23.91 3.19 -14.67
CA LEU A 168 24.60 4.32 -14.04
C LEU A 168 26.12 4.25 -14.27
N ALA A 169 26.72 3.06 -14.19
CA ALA A 169 28.14 2.86 -14.48
C ALA A 169 28.47 3.24 -15.94
N ARG A 170 27.63 2.87 -16.90
CA ARG A 170 27.78 3.28 -18.31
C ARG A 170 27.69 4.80 -18.49
N LEU A 171 26.78 5.45 -17.77
CA LEU A 171 26.65 6.91 -17.79
C LEU A 171 27.80 7.65 -17.09
N GLY A 172 28.47 7.03 -16.13
CA GLY A 172 29.60 7.63 -15.41
C GLY A 172 30.93 7.56 -16.18
N ASN A 173 31.02 6.67 -17.16
CA ASN A 173 32.23 6.41 -17.95
C ASN A 173 32.22 7.10 -19.33
N GLY A 174 31.26 7.99 -19.59
CA GLY A 174 31.09 8.73 -20.85
C GLY A 174 31.33 10.22 -20.70
#